data_AF-A0A2T1BWW1-F1
#
_entry.id   AF-A0A2T1BWW1-F1
#
_cell.length_a   1.000
_cell.length_b   1.000
_cell.length_c   1.000
_cell.angle_alpha   90.00
_cell.angle_beta   90.00
_cell.angle_gamma   90.00
#
_symmetry.space_group_name_H-M   'P 1'
#
loop_
_entity.id
_entity.type
_entity.pdbx_description
1 polymer ?
#
loop_
_entity_poly.entity_id
_entity_poly.type
_entity_poly.pdbx_seq_one_letter_code
_entity_poly.pdbx_strand_id
1 'polypeptide(L)'
;MNNNYNGWMNYETWVTALWIDNDQSSYYYSHELTKLAQEEHSQKQDRISYLATLLKDWIQEMNPLADDANLFSDLLNAALSEVNWGEIAENFLTDSTVSS
;
A
#
# COMPACT_ATOMS: atom_id res chain seq x y z
N MET A 1 -5.95 -13.87 20.96
CA MET A 1 -7.04 -13.77 19.97
C MET A 1 -6.42 -13.07 18.77
N ASN A 2 -6.50 -13.65 17.57
CA ASN A 2 -5.86 -13.07 16.39
C ASN A 2 -6.62 -11.79 16.03
N ASN A 3 -6.07 -10.64 16.44
CA ASN A 3 -6.63 -9.31 16.19
C ASN A 3 -6.36 -8.83 14.75
N ASN A 4 -6.15 -9.75 13.81
CA ASN A 4 -5.81 -9.46 12.43
C ASN A 4 -7.11 -9.36 11.63
N TYR A 5 -7.32 -8.28 10.90
CA TYR A 5 -8.49 -8.10 10.03
C TYR A 5 -8.26 -8.81 8.71
N ASN A 6 -8.92 -9.95 8.50
CA ASN A 6 -8.79 -10.77 7.28
C ASN A 6 -7.32 -11.14 6.95
N GLY A 7 -6.49 -11.37 7.98
CA GLY A 7 -5.07 -11.69 7.81
C GLY A 7 -4.13 -10.49 7.89
N TRP A 8 -4.64 -9.26 7.83
CA TRP A 8 -3.87 -8.01 7.91
C TRP A 8 -3.82 -7.45 9.34
N MET A 9 -2.85 -6.60 9.65
CA MET A 9 -2.68 -6.02 10.99
C MET A 9 -3.89 -5.22 11.50
N ASN A 10 -4.56 -4.45 10.64
CA ASN A 10 -5.73 -3.66 10.98
C ASN A 10 -6.67 -3.50 9.76
N TYR A 11 -7.82 -2.86 10.00
CA TYR A 11 -8.83 -2.65 8.97
C TYR A 11 -8.33 -1.74 7.84
N GLU A 12 -7.64 -0.66 8.18
CA GLU A 12 -7.09 0.35 7.26
C GLU A 12 -6.09 -0.28 6.29
N THR A 13 -5.25 -1.19 6.79
CA THR A 13 -4.29 -1.95 5.96
C THR A 13 -5.03 -2.91 5.02
N TRP A 14 -5.98 -3.69 5.54
CA TRP A 14 -6.76 -4.62 4.73
C TRP A 14 -7.55 -3.91 3.61
N VAL A 15 -8.28 -2.85 3.95
CA VAL A 15 -9.13 -2.16 2.98
C VAL A 15 -8.30 -1.45 1.91
N THR A 16 -7.15 -0.87 2.28
CA THR A 16 -6.23 -0.25 1.33
C THR A 16 -5.65 -1.29 0.37
N ALA A 17 -5.16 -2.42 0.89
CA ALA A 17 -4.63 -3.51 0.06
C ALA A 17 -5.70 -4.05 -0.90
N LEU A 18 -6.93 -4.25 -0.40
CA LEU A 18 -8.06 -4.68 -1.21
C LEU A 18 -8.31 -3.71 -2.37
N TRP A 19 -8.37 -2.40 -2.12
CA TRP A 19 -8.63 -1.42 -3.18
C TRP A 19 -7.53 -1.34 -4.23
N ILE A 20 -6.26 -1.48 -3.84
CA ILE A 20 -5.15 -1.51 -4.78
C ILE A 20 -5.24 -2.72 -5.72
N ASP A 21 -5.70 -3.87 -5.21
CA ASP A 21 -5.82 -5.12 -5.97
C ASP A 21 -7.14 -5.26 -6.76
N ASN A 22 -8.17 -4.49 -6.40
CA ASN A 22 -9.55 -4.74 -6.85
C ASN A 22 -9.85 -4.34 -8.31
N ASP A 23 -9.15 -3.35 -8.88
CA ASP A 23 -9.37 -2.93 -10.26
C ASP A 23 -8.14 -3.14 -11.15
N GLN A 24 -8.39 -3.40 -12.44
CA GLN A 24 -7.35 -3.79 -13.38
C GLN A 24 -6.27 -2.71 -13.55
N SER A 25 -6.63 -1.42 -13.52
CA SER A 25 -5.66 -0.33 -13.64
C SER A 25 -4.76 -0.21 -12.41
N SER A 26 -5.36 -0.23 -11.22
CA SER A 26 -4.65 -0.18 -9.93
C SER A 26 -3.76 -1.40 -9.76
N TYR A 27 -4.26 -2.58 -10.15
CA TYR A 27 -3.48 -3.82 -10.18
C TYR A 27 -2.24 -3.67 -11.06
N TYR A 28 -2.40 -3.26 -12.34
CA TYR A 28 -1.24 -3.10 -13.23
C TYR A 28 -0.25 -2.07 -12.71
N TYR A 29 -0.73 -0.94 -12.19
CA TYR A 29 0.16 0.09 -11.67
C TYR A 29 0.94 -0.39 -10.44
N SER A 30 0.28 -1.10 -9.51
CA SER A 30 0.95 -1.70 -8.35
C SER A 30 2.03 -2.72 -8.75
N HIS A 31 1.81 -3.47 -9.84
CA HIS A 31 2.81 -4.39 -10.41
C HIS A 31 4.01 -3.64 -10.98
N GLU A 32 3.80 -2.53 -11.67
CA GLU A 32 4.90 -1.70 -12.19
C GLU A 32 5.73 -1.09 -11.04
N LEU A 33 5.08 -0.60 -9.97
CA LEU A 33 5.78 -0.13 -8.77
C LEU A 33 6.57 -1.27 -8.08
N THR A 34 6.00 -2.47 -8.05
CA THR A 34 6.65 -3.66 -7.48
C THR A 34 7.91 -4.03 -8.26
N LYS A 35 7.84 -4.04 -9.60
CA LYS A 35 9.01 -4.27 -10.46
C LYS A 35 10.08 -3.19 -10.28
N LEU A 36 9.67 -1.92 -10.26
CA LEU A 36 10.58 -0.80 -10.03
C LEU A 36 11.35 -0.99 -8.71
N ALA A 37 10.66 -1.36 -7.63
CA ALA A 37 11.33 -1.65 -6.37
C ALA A 37 12.31 -2.83 -6.46
N GLN A 38 11.97 -3.87 -7.22
CA GLN A 38 12.85 -5.02 -7.46
C GLN A 38 14.12 -4.66 -8.25
N GLU A 39 14.01 -3.73 -9.19
CA GLU A 39 15.11 -3.26 -10.03
C GLU A 39 16.03 -2.29 -9.27
N GLU A 40 15.47 -1.34 -8.52
CA GLU A 40 16.22 -0.32 -7.78
C GLU A 40 16.97 -0.90 -6.57
N HIS A 41 16.44 -1.95 -5.94
CA HIS A 41 16.98 -2.48 -4.70
C HIS A 41 17.17 -4.01 -4.68
N SER A 42 18.40 -4.43 -4.39
CA SER A 42 18.76 -5.86 -4.28
C SER A 42 18.36 -6.50 -2.94
N GLN A 43 18.30 -5.73 -1.85
CA GLN A 43 17.96 -6.24 -0.52
C GLN A 43 16.45 -6.23 -0.29
N LYS A 44 15.91 -7.32 0.27
CA LYS A 44 14.46 -7.45 0.53
C LYS A 44 13.91 -6.29 1.35
N GLN A 45 14.62 -5.89 2.41
CA GLN A 45 14.16 -4.83 3.31
C GLN A 45 14.09 -3.47 2.60
N ASP A 46 15.06 -3.17 1.74
CA ASP A 46 15.10 -1.92 0.97
C ASP A 46 13.97 -1.88 -0.05
N ARG A 47 13.69 -3.01 -0.73
CA ARG A 47 12.52 -3.14 -1.63
C ARG A 47 11.21 -2.86 -0.90
N ILE A 48 11.02 -3.47 0.27
CA ILE A 48 9.81 -3.27 1.08
C ILE A 48 9.68 -1.80 1.45
N SER A 49 10.73 -1.18 1.97
CA SER A 49 10.69 0.22 2.39
C SER A 49 10.43 1.17 1.21
N TYR A 50 11.02 0.90 0.05
CA TYR A 50 10.87 1.73 -1.13
C TYR A 50 9.46 1.58 -1.74
N LEU A 51 8.99 0.35 -1.93
CA LEU A 51 7.63 0.09 -2.41
C LEU A 51 6.56 0.65 -1.47
N ALA A 52 6.75 0.53 -0.15
CA ALA A 52 5.84 1.10 0.84
C ALA A 52 5.69 2.62 0.68
N THR A 53 6.80 3.33 0.42
CA THR A 53 6.78 4.77 0.13
C THR A 53 6.04 5.06 -1.17
N LEU A 54 6.34 4.34 -2.26
CA LEU A 54 5.68 4.53 -3.56
C LEU A 54 4.16 4.32 -3.48
N LEU A 55 3.71 3.25 -2.81
CA LEU A 55 2.29 2.96 -2.62
C LEU A 55 1.60 4.04 -1.79
N LYS A 56 2.25 4.49 -0.71
CA LYS A 56 1.73 5.56 0.13
C LYS A 56 1.57 6.86 -0.65
N ASP A 57 2.62 7.29 -1.34
CA ASP A 57 2.63 8.53 -2.11
C ASP A 57 1.54 8.50 -3.19
N TRP A 58 1.44 7.40 -3.93
CA TRP A 58 0.39 7.21 -4.94
C TRP A 58 -1.03 7.34 -4.36
N ILE A 59 -1.32 6.67 -3.23
CA ILE A 59 -2.65 6.76 -2.61
C ILE A 59 -2.92 8.15 -2.05
N GLN A 60 -1.90 8.82 -1.50
CA GLN A 60 -2.04 10.19 -0.99
C GLN A 60 -2.25 11.21 -2.13
N GLU A 61 -1.61 11.03 -3.29
CA GLU A 61 -1.83 11.86 -4.48
C GLU A 61 -3.24 11.69 -5.05
N MET A 62 -3.84 10.51 -4.92
CA MET A 62 -5.23 10.24 -5.33
C MET A 62 -6.28 10.80 -4.36
N ASN A 63 -5.89 11.30 -3.19
CA ASN A 63 -6.82 11.78 -2.17
C ASN A 63 -7.55 13.05 -2.65
N PRO A 64 -8.87 13.01 -2.91
CA PRO A 64 -9.62 14.16 -3.41
C PRO A 64 -9.79 15.29 -2.38
N LEU A 65 -9.42 15.04 -1.11
CA LEU A 65 -9.51 15.99 0.00
C LEU A 65 -8.13 16.52 0.42
N ALA A 66 -7.06 16.22 -0.32
CA ALA A 66 -5.69 16.55 0.07
C ALA A 66 -5.44 18.06 0.28
N ASP A 67 -6.08 18.90 -0.55
CA ASP A 67 -5.90 20.36 -0.53
C ASP A 67 -6.87 21.11 0.40
N ASP A 68 -7.85 20.40 0.98
CA ASP A 68 -8.91 21.01 1.78
C ASP A 68 -8.77 20.64 3.26
N ALA A 69 -8.34 21.58 4.10
CA ALA A 69 -8.33 21.37 5.55
C ALA A 69 -9.75 21.41 6.14
N ASN A 70 -10.31 20.25 6.46
CA ASN A 70 -11.63 20.09 7.08
C ASN A 70 -11.74 18.79 7.91
N LEU A 71 -12.88 18.58 8.58
CA LEU A 71 -13.11 17.38 9.40
C LEU A 71 -12.86 16.07 8.64
N PHE A 72 -13.31 15.99 7.38
CA PHE A 72 -13.18 14.78 6.58
C PHE A 72 -11.73 14.54 6.15
N SER A 73 -10.98 15.59 5.78
CA SER A 73 -9.55 15.45 5.47
C SER A 73 -8.76 15.00 6.70
N ASP A 74 -9.07 15.53 7.89
CA ASP A 74 -8.40 15.15 9.13
C ASP A 74 -8.66 13.68 9.50
N LEU A 75 -9.92 13.25 9.41
CA LEU A 75 -10.29 11.84 9.66
C LEU A 75 -9.67 10.89 8.64
N LEU A 76 -9.68 11.27 7.36
CA LEU A 76 -9.08 10.46 6.30
C LEU A 76 -7.56 10.36 6.47
N ASN A 77 -6.88 11.46 6.76
CA ASN A 77 -5.44 11.48 7.02
C ASN A 77 -5.08 10.65 8.25
N ALA A 78 -5.89 10.71 9.32
CA ALA A 78 -5.72 9.85 10.48
C ALA A 78 -5.84 8.37 10.11
N ALA A 79 -6.87 7.98 9.34
CA ALA A 79 -7.03 6.59 8.88
C ALA A 79 -5.86 6.14 7.99
N LEU A 80 -5.43 6.97 7.03
CA LEU A 80 -4.28 6.68 6.16
C LEU A 80 -2.95 6.56 6.94
N SER A 81 -2.84 7.22 8.10
CA SER A 81 -1.67 7.13 8.95
C SER A 81 -1.58 5.80 9.73
N GLU A 82 -2.71 5.10 9.91
CA GLU A 82 -2.77 3.79 10.54
C GLU A 82 -2.50 2.63 9.55
N VAL A 83 -2.45 2.91 8.24
CA VAL A 83 -2.13 1.91 7.23
C VAL A 83 -0.70 1.42 7.40
N ASN A 84 -0.52 0.10 7.53
CA ASN A 84 0.78 -0.53 7.52
C ASN A 84 1.27 -0.76 6.08
N TRP A 85 1.83 0.30 5.49
CA TRP A 85 2.34 0.28 4.11
C TRP A 85 3.44 -0.78 3.89
N GLY A 86 4.23 -1.09 4.92
CA GLY A 86 5.27 -2.12 4.85
C GLY A 86 4.69 -3.53 4.70
N GLU A 87 3.58 -3.82 5.37
CA GLU A 87 2.88 -5.10 5.26
C GLU A 87 2.29 -5.30 3.86
N ILE A 88 1.69 -4.25 3.28
CA ILE A 88 1.17 -4.27 1.89
C ILE A 88 2.32 -4.51 0.91
N ALA A 89 3.41 -3.74 1.04
CA ALA A 89 4.58 -3.88 0.17
C ALA A 89 5.20 -5.27 0.25
N GLU A 90 5.33 -5.85 1.46
CA GLU A 90 5.86 -7.20 1.64
C GLU A 90 4.96 -8.26 0.99
N ASN A 91 3.63 -8.11 1.11
CA ASN A 91 2.67 -9.02 0.49
C ASN A 91 2.81 -9.02 -1.04
N PHE A 92 2.84 -7.86 -1.68
CA PHE A 92 2.96 -7.73 -3.15
C PHE A 92 4.30 -8.24 -3.69
N LEU A 93 5.40 -7.96 -2.97
CA LEU A 93 6.72 -8.51 -3.30
C LEU A 93 6.76 -10.04 -3.16
N THR A 94 5.99 -10.61 -2.25
CA THR A 94 5.91 -12.07 -2.09
C THR A 94 5.12 -12.68 -3.25
N ASP A 95 3.95 -12.15 -3.59
CA ASP A 95 3.10 -12.69 -4.65
C ASP A 95 3.76 -12.63 -6.04
N SER A 96 4.52 -11.57 -6.32
CA SER A 96 5.31 -11.45 -7.56
C SER A 96 6.41 -12.51 -7.68
N THR A 97 7.03 -12.91 -6.56
CA THR A 97 8.07 -13.96 -6.56
C THR A 97 7.52 -15.38 -6.74
N VAL A 98 6.25 -15.62 -6.42
CA VAL A 98 5.60 -16.93 -6.60
C VAL A 98 5.16 -17.14 -8.07
N SER A 99 5.05 -16.06 -8.84
CA SER A 99 4.59 -16.07 -10.24
C SER A 99 5.73 -16.04 -11.27
N SER A 100 6.99 -16.09 -10.84
CA SER A 100 8.21 -16.06 -11.68
C SER A 100 8.90 -17.42 -11.72
#